data_AF-A0A1F3X998-F1
#
_entry.id   AF-A0A1F3X998-F1
#
_cell.length_a   1.000
_cell.length_b   1.000
_cell.length_c   1.000
_cell.angle_alpha   90.00
_cell.angle_beta   90.00
_cell.angle_gamma   90.00
#
_symmetry.space_group_name_H-M   'P 1'
#
loop_
_entity.id
_entity.type
_entity.pdbx_description
1 polymer ?
#
loop_
_entity_poly.entity_id
_entity_poly.type
_entity_poly.pdbx_seq_one_letter_code
_entity_poly.pdbx_strand_id
1 'polypeptide(L)' 'MQPGAGPANVNLSGFPPAFKEGYSDGCGSARGNYVRNYERFKSDAQYGQGWRDGRDICGGRSKSR' A
#
# COMPACT_ATOMS: atom_id res chain seq x y z
N MET A 1 -10.43 -21.54 1.43
CA MET A 1 -10.68 -20.43 0.48
C MET A 1 -10.68 -19.13 1.27
N GLN A 2 -9.75 -18.22 1.00
CA GLN A 2 -9.46 -17.07 1.88
C GLN A 2 -10.52 -15.97 1.75
N PRO A 3 -11.16 -15.52 2.85
CA PRO A 3 -12.10 -14.40 2.84
C PRO A 3 -11.35 -13.07 2.99
N GLY A 4 -11.27 -12.28 1.91
CA GLY A 4 -10.62 -10.97 1.91
C GLY A 4 -11.54 -9.89 2.47
N ALA A 5 -11.22 -9.37 3.64
CA ALA A 5 -11.79 -8.13 4.20
C ALA A 5 -10.90 -6.94 3.78
N GLY A 6 -11.49 -5.93 3.13
CA GLY A 6 -10.80 -4.82 2.42
C GLY A 6 -10.03 -3.79 3.27
N PRO A 7 -9.49 -2.70 2.67
CA PRO A 7 -10.12 -1.90 1.61
C PRO A 7 -9.34 -1.81 0.29
N ALA A 8 -10.13 -1.74 -0.79
CA ALA A 8 -9.79 -1.92 -2.20
C ALA A 8 -9.53 -3.40 -2.53
N ASN A 9 -10.23 -3.88 -3.56
CA ASN A 9 -10.14 -5.25 -4.09
C ASN A 9 -8.79 -5.46 -4.82
N VAL A 10 -7.68 -5.12 -4.17
CA VAL A 10 -6.33 -5.33 -4.70
C VAL A 10 -5.93 -6.76 -4.41
N ASN A 11 -5.85 -7.57 -5.47
CA ASN A 11 -5.46 -8.97 -5.32
C ASN A 11 -3.93 -9.05 -5.15
N LEU A 12 -3.46 -8.83 -3.92
CA LEU A 12 -2.04 -8.85 -3.60
C LEU A 12 -1.46 -10.27 -3.51
N SER A 13 -2.29 -11.31 -3.71
CA SER A 13 -1.94 -12.72 -3.52
C SER A 13 -0.73 -13.18 -4.35
N GLY A 14 -0.54 -12.61 -5.55
CA GLY A 14 0.61 -12.87 -6.43
C GLY A 14 1.78 -11.89 -6.30
N PHE A 15 1.65 -10.87 -5.44
CA PHE A 15 2.68 -9.85 -5.27
C PHE A 15 3.70 -10.25 -4.21
N PRO A 16 4.97 -9.83 -4.36
CA PRO A 16 6.02 -10.13 -3.39
C PRO A 16 5.70 -9.51 -2.02
N PRO A 17 6.21 -10.09 -0.93
CA PRO A 17 5.93 -9.61 0.43
C PRO A 17 6.34 -8.15 0.64
N ALA A 18 7.43 -7.71 0.00
CA ALA A 18 7.88 -6.32 0.03
C ALA A 18 6.80 -5.35 -0.52
N PHE A 19 6.09 -5.73 -1.59
CA PHE A 19 5.01 -4.92 -2.15
C PHE A 19 3.82 -4.84 -1.18
N LYS A 20 3.46 -5.94 -0.51
CA LYS A 20 2.36 -5.99 0.47
C LYS A 20 2.62 -5.10 1.68
N GLU A 21 3.85 -5.12 2.19
CA GLU A 21 4.29 -4.22 3.25
C GLU A 21 4.25 -2.77 2.79
N GLY A 22 4.85 -2.47 1.63
CA GLY A 22 4.81 -1.14 1.03
C GLY A 22 3.39 -0.61 0.94
N TYR A 23 2.46 -1.42 0.42
CA TYR A 23 1.04 -1.06 0.28
C TYR A 23 0.37 -0.71 1.60
N SER A 24 0.63 -1.49 2.65
CA SER A 24 0.07 -1.26 3.99
C SER A 24 0.60 0.05 4.59
N ASP A 25 1.91 0.27 4.48
CA ASP A 25 2.58 1.48 4.94
C ASP A 25 2.11 2.72 4.16
N GLY A 26 1.99 2.59 2.83
CA GLY A 26 1.47 3.62 1.94
C GLY A 26 0.06 4.05 2.30
N CYS A 27 -0.80 3.08 2.63
CA CYS A 27 -2.14 3.36 3.13
C CYS A 27 -2.13 4.10 4.48
N GLY A 28 -1.20 3.76 5.37
CA GLY A 28 -0.93 4.54 6.59
C GLY A 28 -0.56 5.99 6.27
N SER A 29 0.38 6.17 5.32
CA SER A 29 0.81 7.48 4.80
C SER A 29 -0.32 8.31 4.21
N ALA A 30 -1.28 7.68 3.53
CA ALA A 30 -2.46 8.37 3.01
C ALA A 30 -3.38 8.90 4.11
N ARG A 31 -3.45 8.21 5.25
CA ARG A 31 -4.31 8.56 6.38
C ARG A 31 -3.70 9.61 7.32
N GLY A 32 -2.55 10.18 6.96
CA GLY A 32 -1.87 11.24 7.71
C GLY A 32 -0.72 10.75 8.60
N ASN A 33 -0.54 9.44 8.76
CA ASN A 33 0.64 8.90 9.44
C ASN A 33 1.67 8.55 8.38
N TYR A 34 2.68 9.40 8.15
CA TYR A 34 3.69 9.12 7.13
C TYR A 34 4.56 7.91 7.50
N VAL A 35 4.02 6.71 7.26
CA VAL A 35 4.68 5.42 7.50
C VAL A 35 5.37 5.03 6.21
N ARG A 36 6.69 5.20 6.15
CA ARG A 36 7.50 4.74 5.02
C ARG A 36 8.84 4.24 5.54
N ASN A 37 9.14 2.98 5.25
CA ASN A 37 10.44 2.39 5.54
C ASN A 37 11.45 2.86 4.48
N TYR A 38 12.29 3.82 4.84
CA TYR A 38 13.22 4.48 3.92
C TYR A 38 14.25 3.53 3.30
N GLU A 39 14.75 2.57 4.08
CA GLU A 39 15.74 1.60 3.61
C GLU A 39 15.14 0.69 2.55
N ARG A 40 13.95 0.13 2.82
CA ARG A 40 13.21 -0.70 1.85
C ARG A 40 12.71 0.12 0.67
N PHE A 41 12.29 1.36 0.86
CA PHE A 41 11.87 2.22 -0.26
C PHE A 41 13.01 2.52 -1.24
N LYS A 42 14.25 2.56 -0.75
CA LYS A 42 15.43 2.83 -1.59
C LYS A 42 16.06 1.56 -2.14
N SER A 43 16.08 0.48 -1.38
CA SER A 43 16.68 -0.81 -1.76
C SER A 43 15.72 -1.71 -2.55
N ASP A 44 14.41 -1.58 -2.31
CA ASP A 44 13.37 -2.47 -2.83
C ASP A 44 12.36 -1.68 -3.67
N ALA A 45 12.52 -1.78 -4.99
CA ALA A 45 11.60 -1.15 -5.93
C ALA A 45 10.16 -1.63 -5.76
N GLN A 46 9.95 -2.91 -5.38
CA GLN A 46 8.61 -3.46 -5.13
C GLN A 46 7.94 -2.87 -3.89
N TYR A 47 8.70 -2.64 -2.81
CA TYR A 47 8.18 -1.91 -1.65
C TYR A 47 7.83 -0.47 -2.04
N GLY A 48 8.71 0.19 -2.79
CA GLY A 48 8.48 1.56 -3.25
C GLY A 48 7.25 1.72 -4.15
N GLN A 49 7.00 0.76 -5.04
CA GLN A 49 5.79 0.72 -5.85
C GLN A 49 4.54 0.47 -5.00
N GLY A 50 4.56 -0.57 -4.16
CA GLY A 50 3.43 -0.89 -3.28
C GLY A 50 3.04 0.29 -2.39
N TRP A 51 4.01 1.00 -1.84
CA TRP A 51 3.78 2.20 -1.03
C TRP A 51 3.11 3.35 -1.79
N ARG A 52 3.51 3.59 -3.03
CA ARG A 52 2.87 4.62 -3.86
C ARG A 52 1.44 4.24 -4.20
N ASP A 53 1.22 3.00 -4.63
CA ASP A 53 -0.10 2.49 -5.00
C ASP A 53 -1.03 2.48 -3.77
N GLY A 54 -0.56 1.97 -2.64
CA GLY A 54 -1.32 1.94 -1.39
C GLY A 54 -1.67 3.34 -0.89
N ARG A 55 -0.75 4.31 -1.06
CA ARG A 55 -1.00 5.71 -0.72
C ARG A 55 -2.04 6.34 -1.63
N ASP A 56 -1.97 6.09 -2.93
CA ASP A 56 -2.92 6.65 -3.90
C ASP A 56 -4.31 6.04 -3.72
N ILE A 57 -4.38 4.71 -3.60
CA ILE A 57 -5.63 3.96 -3.44
C ILE A 57 -6.33 4.28 -2.11
N CYS A 58 -5.57 4.35 -1.00
CA CYS A 58 -6.16 4.73 0.29
C CYS A 58 -6.39 6.24 0.44
N GLY A 59 -5.60 7.09 -0.21
CA GLY A 59 -5.76 8.55 -0.16
C GLY A 59 -6.85 9.08 -1.09
N GLY A 60 -7.05 8.40 -2.21
CA GLY A 60 -7.97 8.77 -3.29
C GLY A 60 -9.46 8.58 -2.99
N ARG A 61 -9.83 7.90 -1.90
CA ARG A 61 -11.25 7.80 -1.48
C ARG A 61 -11.78 9.04 -0.73
N SER A 62 -11.03 10.14 -0.74
CA SER A 62 -11.44 11.41 -0.12
C SER A 62 -12.18 12.37 -1.07
N LYS A 63 -12.36 12.03 -2.36
CA LYS A 63 -13.14 12.82 -3.31
C LYS A 63 -14.03 11.96 -4.21
N SER A 64 -15.10 11.46 -3.63
CA SER A 64 -16.34 11.23 -4.39
C SER A 64 -17.47 11.87 -3.60
N ARG A 65 -17.55 13.20 -3.64
CA ARG A 65 -18.73 14.01 -3.33
C ARG A 65 -18.59 15.36 -3.99
#